data_AF-A0A968A5K5-F1
#
_entry.id   AF-A0A968A5K5-F1
#
_cell.length_a   1.000
_cell.length_b   1.000
_cell.length_c   1.000
_cell.angle_alpha   90.00
_cell.angle_beta   90.00
_cell.angle_gamma   90.00
#
_symmetry.space_group_name_H-M   'P 1'
#
loop_
_entity.id
_entity.type
_entity.pdbx_description
1 polymer ?
#
loop_
_entity_poly.entity_id
_entity_poly.type
_entity_poly.pdbx_seq_one_letter_code
_entity_poly.pdbx_strand_id
1 'polypeptide(L)'
;ALAFRENGGLILATKNGFAFWDFTKQSLQFIVDPEADKPQSRFNDGAVDRNGRFWAGTMGDDENNALYRLDPDGSLHTMEKNVIIANGIGWSPDNKTMYFTDSPRNTIYAYDYDAATG
;
A
#
# COMPACT_ATOMS: atom_id res chain seq x y z
N ALA A 1 -1.53 -0.53 7.54
CA ALA A 1 -1.60 0.93 7.24
C ALA A 1 -3.05 1.42 7.09
N LEU A 2 -3.30 2.73 7.23
CA LEU A 2 -4.60 3.36 7.00
C LEU A 2 -4.45 4.76 6.39
N ALA A 3 -5.51 5.24 5.73
CA ALA A 3 -5.61 6.62 5.27
C ALA A 3 -7.08 7.11 5.23
N PHE A 4 -7.28 8.42 5.26
CA PHE A 4 -8.61 9.02 5.08
C PHE A 4 -9.07 8.90 3.63
N ARG A 5 -10.39 8.76 3.45
CA ARG A 5 -11.03 8.82 2.13
C ARG A 5 -11.68 10.18 1.94
N GLU A 6 -11.63 10.72 0.73
CA GLU A 6 -12.22 12.02 0.38
C GLU A 6 -13.71 12.10 0.74
N ASN A 7 -14.47 11.05 0.47
CA ASN A 7 -15.90 10.96 0.77
C ASN A 7 -16.21 10.46 2.19
N GLY A 8 -15.24 10.49 3.10
CA GLY A 8 -15.37 10.05 4.48
C GLY A 8 -15.07 8.56 4.70
N GLY A 9 -14.79 8.21 5.96
CA GLY A 9 -14.30 6.88 6.34
C GLY A 9 -12.79 6.73 6.14
N LEU A 10 -12.32 5.49 6.23
CA LEU A 10 -10.91 5.13 6.03
C LEU A 10 -10.77 4.10 4.91
N ILE A 11 -9.62 4.11 4.24
CA ILE A 11 -9.09 2.96 3.52
C ILE A 11 -8.03 2.31 4.40
N LEU A 12 -8.05 0.98 4.46
CA LEU A 12 -7.21 0.17 5.32
C LEU A 12 -6.49 -0.88 4.49
N ALA A 13 -5.22 -1.10 4.80
CA ALA A 13 -4.46 -2.27 4.38
C ALA A 13 -4.36 -3.20 5.60
N THR A 14 -5.08 -4.33 5.55
CA THR A 14 -5.33 -5.23 6.69
C THR A 14 -4.57 -6.55 6.56
N LYS A 15 -4.84 -7.53 7.43
CA LYS A 15 -4.36 -8.91 7.20
C LYS A 15 -5.06 -9.57 6.00
N ASN A 16 -6.30 -9.19 5.71
CA ASN A 16 -7.15 -9.83 4.69
C ASN A 16 -7.39 -8.87 3.51
N GLY A 17 -6.33 -8.23 3.04
CA GLY A 17 -6.41 -7.30 1.93
C GLY A 17 -6.83 -5.87 2.29
N PHE A 18 -7.22 -5.15 1.24
CA PHE A 18 -7.70 -3.77 1.31
C PHE A 18 -9.17 -3.73 1.70
N ALA A 19 -9.53 -2.79 2.57
CA ALA A 19 -10.90 -2.60 3.02
C ALA A 19 -11.22 -1.12 3.26
N PHE A 20 -12.51 -0.78 3.14
CA PHE A 20 -13.04 0.47 3.65
C PHE A 20 -13.57 0.31 5.06
N TRP A 21 -13.37 1.32 5.90
CA TRP A 21 -14.06 1.48 7.17
C TRP A 21 -15.08 2.61 7.09
N ASP A 22 -16.33 2.28 7.40
CA ASP A 22 -17.45 3.22 7.49
C ASP A 22 -17.66 3.61 8.97
N PHE A 23 -17.47 4.89 9.31
CA PHE A 23 -17.64 5.37 10.68
C PHE A 23 -19.09 5.33 11.17
N THR A 24 -20.06 5.45 10.27
CA THR A 24 -21.49 5.43 10.62
C THR A 24 -21.96 4.01 10.88
N LYS A 25 -21.61 3.08 9.99
CA LYS A 25 -21.98 1.65 10.11
C LYS A 25 -21.09 0.88 11.07
N GLN A 26 -19.91 1.41 11.40
CA GLN A 26 -18.88 0.75 12.20
C GLN A 26 -18.52 -0.63 11.64
N SER A 27 -18.37 -0.71 10.32
CA SER A 27 -18.16 -1.97 9.61
C SER A 27 -17.06 -1.87 8.58
N LEU A 28 -16.39 -3.00 8.34
CA LEU A 28 -15.46 -3.18 7.22
C LEU A 28 -16.19 -3.61 5.95
N GLN A 29 -15.77 -3.04 4.83
CA GLN A 29 -16.12 -3.52 3.50
C GLN A 29 -14.83 -3.89 2.76
N PHE A 30 -14.58 -5.18 2.58
CA PHE A 30 -13.40 -5.66 1.84
C PHE A 30 -13.51 -5.36 0.35
N ILE A 31 -12.37 -5.03 -0.25
CA ILE A 31 -12.22 -4.63 -1.65
C ILE A 31 -11.53 -5.77 -2.43
N VAL A 32 -10.29 -6.07 -2.05
CA VAL A 32 -9.44 -7.07 -2.72
C VAL A 32 -8.33 -7.52 -1.78
N ASP A 33 -7.98 -8.81 -1.83
CA ASP A 33 -6.87 -9.40 -1.09
C ASP A 33 -5.85 -10.01 -2.06
N PRO A 34 -4.71 -9.33 -2.34
CA PRO A 34 -3.69 -9.86 -3.24
C PRO A 34 -2.84 -10.97 -2.63
N GLU A 35 -2.97 -11.25 -1.33
CA GLU A 35 -2.17 -12.23 -0.58
C GLU A 35 -3.07 -13.31 0.03
N ALA A 36 -4.27 -13.53 -0.53
CA ALA A 36 -5.28 -14.44 0.03
C ALA A 36 -4.79 -15.90 0.17
N ASP A 37 -3.80 -16.30 -0.63
CA ASP A 37 -3.15 -17.61 -0.60
C ASP A 37 -1.91 -17.67 0.31
N LYS A 38 -1.51 -16.55 0.93
CA LYS A 38 -0.37 -16.44 1.85
C LYS A 38 -0.84 -16.12 3.27
N PRO A 39 -1.25 -17.13 4.08
CA PRO A 39 -1.88 -16.92 5.39
C PRO A 39 -0.98 -16.27 6.45
N GLN A 40 0.34 -16.30 6.24
CA GLN A 40 1.34 -15.64 7.09
C GLN A 40 1.67 -14.21 6.63
N SER A 41 1.23 -13.81 5.43
CA SER A 41 1.40 -12.44 4.95
C SER A 41 0.40 -11.49 5.61
N ARG A 42 0.82 -10.25 5.78
CA ARG A 42 -0.03 -9.12 6.15
C ARG A 42 0.52 -7.84 5.53
N PHE A 43 -0.33 -6.84 5.36
CA PHE A 43 0.16 -5.49 5.11
C PHE A 43 0.91 -4.93 6.33
N ASN A 44 1.88 -4.07 6.06
CA ASN A 44 2.67 -3.36 7.06
C ASN A 44 2.41 -1.84 6.92
N ASP A 45 3.31 -1.13 6.24
CA ASP A 45 3.19 0.31 5.97
C ASP A 45 2.47 0.61 4.66
N GLY A 46 2.06 1.88 4.54
CA GLY A 46 1.41 2.41 3.36
C GLY A 46 1.15 3.90 3.49
N ALA A 47 0.99 4.56 2.35
CA ALA A 47 0.72 5.98 2.22
C ALA A 47 -0.11 6.25 0.97
N VAL A 48 -0.71 7.43 0.90
CA VAL A 48 -1.49 7.88 -0.25
C VAL A 48 -0.67 8.87 -1.05
N ASP A 49 -0.58 8.65 -2.36
CA ASP A 49 0.07 9.60 -3.25
C ASP A 49 -0.81 10.83 -3.52
N ARG A 50 -0.27 11.84 -4.20
CA ARG A 50 -0.98 13.11 -4.42
C ARG A 50 -2.22 12.99 -5.32
N ASN A 51 -2.39 11.85 -6.01
CA ASN A 51 -3.56 11.56 -6.86
C ASN A 51 -4.55 10.61 -6.17
N GLY A 52 -4.39 10.39 -4.85
CA GLY A 52 -5.33 9.59 -4.06
C GLY A 52 -5.17 8.09 -4.21
N ARG A 53 -4.08 7.60 -4.83
CA ARG A 53 -3.80 6.17 -4.91
C ARG A 53 -3.22 5.69 -3.60
N PHE A 54 -3.71 4.57 -3.08
CA PHE A 54 -3.24 4.03 -1.81
C PHE A 54 -2.18 2.96 -2.06
N TRP A 55 -0.96 3.26 -1.64
CA TRP A 55 0.18 2.36 -1.70
C TRP A 55 0.34 1.65 -0.37
N ALA A 56 0.49 0.34 -0.40
CA ALA A 56 0.74 -0.44 0.81
C ALA A 56 1.59 -1.67 0.49
N GLY A 57 2.52 -2.00 1.37
CA GLY A 57 3.42 -3.13 1.19
C GLY A 57 3.19 -4.23 2.23
N THR A 58 3.54 -5.45 1.86
CA THR A 58 3.33 -6.65 2.68
C THR A 58 4.60 -7.08 3.41
N MET A 59 4.40 -7.89 4.44
CA MET A 59 5.44 -8.63 5.14
C MET A 59 4.89 -9.97 5.60
N GLY A 60 5.79 -10.94 5.75
CA GLY A 60 5.49 -12.28 6.23
C GLY A 60 6.79 -13.03 6.55
N ASP A 61 6.67 -14.31 6.89
CA ASP A 61 7.83 -15.17 7.18
C ASP A 61 8.63 -15.49 5.89
N ASP A 62 7.97 -15.42 4.75
CA ASP A 62 8.49 -15.64 3.41
C ASP A 62 9.09 -14.33 2.83
N GLU A 63 10.24 -14.39 2.14
CA GLU A 63 10.83 -13.22 1.44
C GLU A 63 10.13 -12.88 0.10
N ASN A 64 8.87 -13.30 -0.07
CA ASN A 64 8.08 -13.12 -1.29
C ASN A 64 6.92 -12.13 -1.05
N ASN A 65 7.24 -11.00 -0.42
CA ASN A 65 6.31 -9.89 -0.21
C ASN A 65 6.41 -8.89 -1.36
N ALA A 66 5.47 -7.94 -1.38
CA ALA A 66 5.33 -7.00 -2.47
C ALA A 66 4.87 -5.62 -2.00
N LEU A 67 5.12 -4.63 -2.85
CA LEU A 67 4.49 -3.31 -2.77
C LEU A 67 3.32 -3.27 -3.75
N TYR A 68 2.16 -2.85 -3.27
CA TYR A 68 0.95 -2.72 -4.07
C TYR A 68 0.47 -1.27 -4.13
N ARG A 69 -0.23 -0.94 -5.20
CA ARG A 69 -0.95 0.32 -5.38
C ARG A 69 -2.41 0.03 -5.74
N LEU A 70 -3.33 0.54 -4.93
CA LEU A 70 -4.76 0.51 -5.22
C LEU A 70 -5.20 1.90 -5.70
N ASP A 71 -5.73 1.96 -6.92
CA ASP A 71 -6.20 3.20 -7.52
C ASP A 71 -7.65 3.51 -7.08
N PRO A 72 -8.10 4.78 -7.17
CA PRO A 72 -9.45 5.17 -6.77
C PRO A 72 -10.60 4.42 -7.46
N ASP A 73 -10.34 3.86 -8.64
CA ASP A 73 -11.29 3.03 -9.39
C ASP A 73 -11.35 1.57 -8.91
N GLY A 74 -10.52 1.20 -7.93
CA GLY A 74 -10.40 -0.15 -7.38
C GLY A 74 -9.43 -1.07 -8.14
N SER A 75 -8.75 -0.58 -9.19
CA SER A 75 -7.71 -1.36 -9.85
C SER A 75 -6.49 -1.52 -8.94
N LEU A 76 -5.95 -2.74 -8.91
CA LEU A 76 -4.82 -3.11 -8.05
C LEU A 76 -3.61 -3.46 -8.91
N HIS A 77 -2.47 -2.86 -8.57
CA HIS A 77 -1.21 -3.02 -9.28
C HIS A 77 -0.12 -3.53 -8.32
N THR A 78 0.69 -4.47 -8.78
CA THR A 78 1.92 -4.87 -8.08
C THR A 78 3.08 -4.02 -8.59
N MET A 79 3.66 -3.21 -7.71
CA MET A 79 4.67 -2.21 -8.05
C MET A 79 6.10 -2.69 -7.79
N GLU A 80 6.30 -3.52 -6.76
CA GLU A 80 7.58 -4.14 -6.44
C GLU A 80 7.35 -5.57 -5.94
N LYS A 81 8.26 -6.49 -6.26
CA LYS A 81 8.22 -7.90 -5.84
C LYS A 81 9.50 -8.26 -5.11
N ASN A 82 9.52 -9.41 -4.43
CA ASN A 82 10.68 -9.87 -3.65
C ASN A 82 11.09 -8.85 -2.57
N VAL A 83 10.11 -8.14 -2.02
CA VAL A 83 10.28 -7.30 -0.84
C VAL A 83 10.41 -8.23 0.36
N ILE A 84 11.32 -7.92 1.27
CA ILE A 84 11.48 -8.72 2.50
C ILE A 84 10.50 -8.19 3.54
N ILE A 85 10.63 -6.91 3.96
CA ILE A 85 9.65 -6.26 4.84
C ILE A 85 9.41 -4.84 4.34
N ALA A 86 8.25 -4.61 3.72
CA ALA A 86 7.87 -3.30 3.23
C ALA A 86 7.63 -2.32 4.38
N ASN A 87 8.27 -1.16 4.32
CA ASN A 87 8.09 -0.09 5.30
C ASN A 87 7.89 1.27 4.61
N GLY A 88 8.18 2.35 5.31
CA GLY A 88 8.15 3.75 4.87
C GLY A 88 8.16 3.98 3.37
N ILE A 89 7.11 4.68 2.92
CA ILE A 89 6.89 5.14 1.55
C ILE A 89 6.56 6.63 1.57
N GLY A 90 7.06 7.37 0.59
CA GLY A 90 6.77 8.79 0.44
C GLY A 90 7.19 9.33 -0.93
N TRP A 91 6.86 10.58 -1.21
CA TRP A 91 7.16 11.21 -2.49
C TRP A 91 7.87 12.55 -2.29
N SER A 92 8.72 12.93 -3.24
CA SER A 92 9.32 14.25 -3.30
C SER A 92 8.25 15.34 -3.50
N PRO A 93 8.46 16.58 -3.01
CA PRO A 93 7.48 17.65 -3.16
C PRO A 93 7.12 17.99 -4.62
N ASP A 94 8.02 17.75 -5.56
CA ASP A 94 7.80 17.95 -6.99
C ASP A 94 7.10 16.77 -7.69
N ASN A 95 6.82 15.67 -6.97
CA ASN A 95 6.17 14.45 -7.45
C ASN A 95 6.93 13.79 -8.61
N LYS A 96 8.26 13.79 -8.55
CA LYS A 96 9.12 13.11 -9.52
C LYS A 96 9.89 11.94 -8.95
N THR A 97 9.92 11.81 -7.63
CA THR A 97 10.61 10.73 -6.95
C THR A 97 9.70 10.09 -5.92
N MET A 98 9.60 8.76 -5.95
CA MET A 98 9.05 7.98 -4.86
C MET A 98 10.20 7.38 -4.04
N TYR A 99 10.11 7.49 -2.73
CA TYR A 99 11.01 6.84 -1.78
C TYR A 99 10.35 5.62 -1.17
N PHE A 100 11.09 4.53 -1.03
CA PHE A 100 10.62 3.29 -0.39
C PHE A 100 11.71 2.66 0.43
N THR A 101 11.32 1.96 1.49
CA THR A 101 12.23 1.23 2.36
C THR A 101 11.87 -0.22 2.47
N ASP A 102 12.89 -1.06 2.39
CA ASP A 102 12.83 -2.47 2.74
C ASP A 102 13.75 -2.71 3.93
N SER A 103 13.16 -2.98 5.10
CA SER A 103 13.88 -2.85 6.37
C SER A 103 15.11 -3.76 6.49
N PRO A 104 15.04 -5.07 6.18
CA PRO A 104 16.22 -5.94 6.19
C PRO A 104 17.35 -5.51 5.25
N ARG A 105 17.01 -4.79 4.16
CA ARG A 105 18.00 -4.27 3.20
C ARG A 105 18.70 -3.00 3.70
N ASN A 106 18.23 -2.38 4.79
CA ASN A 106 18.79 -1.15 5.38
C ASN A 106 19.06 -0.04 4.34
N THR A 107 18.19 0.06 3.34
CA THR A 107 18.37 0.92 2.18
C THR A 107 17.08 1.70 1.92
N ILE A 108 17.23 3.00 1.64
CA ILE A 108 16.16 3.83 1.08
C ILE A 108 16.35 3.84 -0.43
N TYR A 109 15.37 3.29 -1.16
CA TYR A 109 15.31 3.34 -2.61
C TYR A 109 14.66 4.64 -3.06
N ALA A 110 15.11 5.16 -4.19
CA ALA A 110 14.52 6.29 -4.88
C ALA A 110 14.18 5.84 -6.31
N TYR A 111 12.90 5.98 -6.68
CA TYR A 111 12.38 5.64 -8.01
C TYR A 111 11.98 6.91 -8.73
N ASP A 112 12.23 6.97 -10.04
CA ASP A 112 11.55 7.93 -10.90
C ASP A 112 10.04 7.65 -10.81
N TYR A 113 9.27 8.69 -10.52
CA TYR A 113 7.83 8.61 -10.31
C TYR A 113 7.12 9.55 -11.28
N ASP A 114 6.22 9.01 -12.09
CA ASP A 114 5.32 9.79 -12.93
C ASP A 114 3.99 9.95 -12.19
N ALA A 115 3.67 11.17 -11.74
CA ALA A 115 2.41 11.41 -11.06
C ALA A 115 1.19 10.99 -11.90
N ALA A 116 1.22 11.20 -13.22
CA ALA A 116 0.07 10.91 -14.09
C ALA A 116 -0.26 9.41 -14.11
N THR A 117 0.72 8.53 -14.16
CA THR A 117 0.51 7.08 -14.24
C THR A 117 0.68 6.35 -12.90
N GLY A 118 1.44 6.96 -12.00
CA GLY A 118 1.88 6.42 -10.72
C GLY A 118 2.97 5.38 -10.86
#